data_AF-A0A840YSD9-F1
#
_entry.id   AF-A0A840YSD9-F1
#
_cell.length_a   1.000
_cell.length_b   1.000
_cell.length_c   1.000
_cell.angle_alpha   90.00
_cell.angle_beta   90.00
_cell.angle_gamma   90.00
#
_symmetry.space_group_name_H-M   'P 1'
#
loop_
_entity.id
_entity.type
_entity.pdbx_description
1 polymer ?
#
loop_
_entity_poly.entity_id
_entity_poly.type
_entity_poly.pdbx_seq_one_letter_code
_entity_poly.pdbx_strand_id
1 'polypeptide(L)'
;MTSAVMDASAVLALVRDERGADMVTPHVGRAAISAVNLQEVIKELRLGGLGAATIREILDELRLDVRSHDVEAAYAAAELHTQTKEFGRGLGDRSCLALAMQLGVPALTADREWKKVKVKGLKVENIR
;
A
#
# COMPACT_ATOMS: atom_id res chain seq x y z
N MET A 1 5.70 14.36 -8.50
CA MET A 1 5.00 14.45 -7.20
C MET A 1 4.21 13.18 -6.99
N THR A 2 4.32 12.59 -5.79
CA THR A 2 3.55 11.40 -5.38
C THR A 2 2.06 11.72 -5.34
N SER A 3 1.25 10.79 -5.84
CA SER A 3 -0.20 10.94 -6.03
C SER A 3 -1.03 10.01 -5.14
N ALA A 4 -0.40 8.96 -4.63
CA ALA A 4 -1.02 7.90 -3.82
C ALA A 4 0.05 7.13 -3.04
N VAL A 5 -0.36 6.52 -1.93
CA VAL A 5 0.38 5.41 -1.30
C VAL A 5 -0.37 4.12 -1.58
N MET A 6 0.33 3.10 -2.09
CA MET A 6 -0.27 1.82 -2.41
C MET A 6 -0.12 0.83 -1.25
N ASP A 7 -1.24 0.27 -0.82
CA ASP A 7 -1.25 -0.97 -0.05
C ASP A 7 -0.82 -2.16 -0.94
N ALA A 8 -0.33 -3.24 -0.30
CA ALA A 8 0.10 -4.45 -0.99
C ALA A 8 -1.03 -5.03 -1.85
N SER A 9 -2.27 -5.02 -1.35
CA SER A 9 -3.42 -5.53 -2.08
C SER A 9 -3.76 -4.75 -3.35
N ALA A 10 -3.48 -3.44 -3.38
CA ALA A 10 -3.64 -2.62 -4.59
C ALA A 10 -2.58 -2.92 -5.65
N VAL A 11 -1.32 -3.09 -5.23
CA VAL A 11 -0.23 -3.49 -6.13
C VAL A 11 -0.49 -4.87 -6.71
N LEU A 12 -0.91 -5.84 -5.88
CA LEU A 12 -1.21 -7.19 -6.34
C LEU A 12 -2.37 -7.22 -7.32
N ALA A 13 -3.41 -6.40 -7.09
CA ALA A 13 -4.52 -6.27 -8.03
C ALA A 13 -4.04 -5.77 -9.40
N LEU A 14 -3.14 -4.79 -9.43
CA LEU A 14 -2.55 -4.31 -10.69
C LEU A 14 -1.71 -5.39 -11.38
N VAL A 15 -0.77 -6.01 -10.66
CA VAL A 15 0.16 -7.02 -11.21
C VAL A 15 -0.57 -8.25 -11.76
N ARG A 16 -1.70 -8.62 -11.14
CA ARG A 16 -2.49 -9.79 -11.52
C ARG A 16 -3.64 -9.47 -12.48
N ASP A 17 -3.76 -8.23 -12.95
CA ASP A 17 -4.87 -7.76 -13.78
C ASP A 17 -6.24 -8.07 -13.16
N GLU A 18 -6.36 -7.89 -11.84
CA GLU A 18 -7.59 -8.10 -11.11
C GLU A 18 -8.52 -6.88 -11.20
N ARG A 19 -9.80 -7.08 -10.87
CA ARG A 19 -10.78 -5.99 -10.75
C ARG A 19 -10.24 -4.86 -9.86
N GLY A 20 -10.22 -3.65 -10.40
CA GLY A 20 -9.71 -2.43 -9.75
C GLY A 20 -8.32 -2.00 -10.23
N ALA A 21 -7.64 -2.80 -11.06
CA ALA A 21 -6.33 -2.46 -11.64
C ALA A 21 -6.35 -1.15 -12.46
N ASP A 22 -7.48 -0.86 -13.12
CA ASP A 22 -7.74 0.37 -13.87
C ASP A 22 -7.70 1.64 -12.99
N MET A 23 -8.08 1.52 -11.72
CA MET A 23 -7.98 2.61 -10.74
C MET A 23 -6.54 2.81 -10.24
N VAL A 24 -5.71 1.77 -10.26
CA VAL A 24 -4.31 1.83 -9.79
C VAL A 24 -3.36 2.30 -10.90
N THR A 25 -3.64 1.93 -12.15
CA THR A 25 -2.82 2.23 -13.34
C THR A 25 -2.41 3.70 -13.47
N PRO A 26 -3.30 4.70 -13.25
CA PRO A 26 -2.93 6.12 -13.36
C PRO A 26 -1.86 6.60 -12.36
N HIS A 27 -1.61 5.82 -11.30
CA HIS A 27 -0.65 6.14 -10.25
C HIS A 27 0.73 5.49 -10.46
N VAL A 28 0.89 4.64 -11.46
CA VAL A 28 2.19 4.01 -11.80
C VAL A 28 3.24 5.09 -12.10
N GLY A 29 4.45 4.91 -11.54
CA GLY A 29 5.52 5.91 -11.58
C GLY A 29 5.26 7.19 -10.78
N ARG A 30 4.13 7.27 -10.07
CA ARG A 30 3.72 8.42 -9.26
C ARG A 30 3.17 8.00 -7.90
N ALA A 31 3.40 6.77 -7.46
CA ALA A 31 2.94 6.27 -6.17
C ALA A 31 4.12 5.92 -5.27
N ALA A 32 3.89 6.05 -3.97
CA ALA A 32 4.79 5.56 -2.95
C ALA A 32 4.28 4.24 -2.37
N ILE A 33 5.18 3.48 -1.76
CA ILE A 33 4.87 2.25 -1.02
C ILE A 33 5.78 2.15 0.20
N SER A 34 5.26 1.72 1.35
CA SER A 34 6.13 1.40 2.47
C SER A 34 6.90 0.11 2.19
N ALA A 35 8.15 0.02 2.64
CA ALA A 35 8.94 -1.21 2.58
C ALA A 35 8.23 -2.42 3.21
N VAL A 36 7.37 -2.19 4.21
CA VAL A 36 6.52 -3.24 4.83
C VAL A 36 5.51 -3.80 3.83
N ASN A 37 4.78 -2.93 3.12
CA ASN A 37 3.83 -3.36 2.10
C ASN A 37 4.54 -3.96 0.88
N LEU A 38 5.71 -3.44 0.50
CA LEU A 38 6.52 -4.02 -0.58
C LEU A 38 6.97 -5.46 -0.24
N GLN A 39 7.39 -5.72 1.01
CA GLN A 39 7.71 -7.07 1.48
C GLN A 39 6.52 -8.01 1.31
N GLU A 40 5.31 -7.54 1.65
CA GLU A 40 4.09 -8.33 1.48
C GLU A 40 3.80 -8.64 0.00
N VAL A 41 3.95 -7.66 -0.90
CA VAL A 41 3.83 -7.88 -2.35
C VAL A 41 4.83 -8.95 -2.83
N ILE A 42 6.10 -8.82 -2.46
CA ILE A 42 7.15 -9.79 -2.85
C ILE A 42 6.82 -11.19 -2.34
N LYS A 43 6.39 -11.30 -1.08
CA LYS A 43 5.98 -12.57 -0.46
C LYS A 43 4.81 -13.20 -1.22
N GLU A 44 3.76 -12.43 -1.53
CA GLU A 44 2.57 -12.92 -2.25
C GLU A 44 2.88 -13.32 -3.71
N LEU A 45 3.73 -12.58 -4.41
CA LEU A 45 4.17 -12.95 -5.76
C LEU A 45 5.04 -14.22 -5.74
N ARG A 46 5.87 -14.39 -4.71
CA ARG A 46 6.68 -15.60 -4.52
C ARG A 46 5.80 -16.81 -4.22
N LEU A 47 4.77 -16.67 -3.39
CA LEU A 47 3.77 -17.70 -3.13
C LEU A 47 2.97 -18.06 -4.40
N GLY A 48 2.79 -17.09 -5.30
CA GLY A 48 2.23 -17.31 -6.65
C GLY A 48 3.16 -18.01 -7.64
N GLY A 49 4.37 -18.41 -7.23
CA GLY A 49 5.31 -19.19 -8.04
C GLY A 49 6.32 -18.37 -8.84
N LEU A 50 6.33 -17.04 -8.73
CA LEU A 50 7.27 -16.21 -9.49
C LEU A 50 8.71 -16.30 -8.94
N GLY A 51 9.67 -16.25 -9.87
CA GLY A 51 11.11 -16.19 -9.58
C GLY A 51 11.54 -14.82 -9.04
N ALA A 52 12.61 -14.76 -8.25
CA ALA A 52 13.09 -13.51 -7.66
C ALA A 52 13.50 -12.46 -8.72
N ALA A 53 14.08 -12.88 -9.85
CA ALA A 53 14.43 -11.98 -10.95
C ALA A 53 13.18 -11.36 -11.59
N THR A 54 12.20 -12.19 -11.96
CA THR A 54 10.91 -11.75 -12.52
C THR A 54 10.16 -10.83 -11.58
N ILE A 55 10.15 -11.10 -10.27
CA ILE A 55 9.54 -10.22 -9.27
C ILE A 55 10.21 -8.85 -9.27
N ARG A 56 11.54 -8.79 -9.34
CA ARG A 56 12.27 -7.50 -9.41
C ARG A 56 11.92 -6.74 -10.68
N GLU A 57 11.94 -7.40 -11.84
CA GLU A 57 11.57 -6.79 -13.12
C GLU A 57 10.17 -6.17 -13.07
N ILE A 58 9.16 -6.92 -12.60
CA ILE A 58 7.79 -6.42 -12.45
C ILE A 58 7.75 -5.18 -11.53
N LEU A 59 8.39 -5.24 -10.36
CA LEU A 59 8.33 -4.16 -9.37
C LEU A 59 9.09 -2.92 -9.83
N ASP A 60 10.18 -3.09 -10.58
CA ASP A 60 10.96 -1.99 -11.16
C ASP A 60 10.15 -1.24 -12.23
N GLU A 61 9.33 -1.94 -13.02
CA GLU A 61 8.43 -1.33 -14.03
C GLU A 61 7.36 -0.43 -13.39
N LEU A 62 6.89 -0.78 -12.18
CA LEU A 62 5.91 0.04 -11.46
C LEU A 62 6.47 1.39 -11.00
N ARG A 63 7.81 1.52 -10.93
CA ARG A 63 8.53 2.73 -10.50
C ARG A 63 7.97 3.32 -9.20
N LEU A 64 7.70 2.45 -8.23
CA LEU A 64 7.20 2.86 -6.92
C LEU A 64 8.28 3.61 -6.14
N ASP A 65 7.90 4.72 -5.51
CA ASP A 65 8.72 5.42 -4.53
C ASP A 65 8.71 4.64 -3.21
N VAL A 66 9.69 3.75 -3.04
CA VAL A 66 9.78 2.88 -1.85
C VAL A 66 10.26 3.71 -0.65
N ARG A 67 9.44 3.77 0.39
CA ARG A 67 9.72 4.49 1.63
C ARG A 67 10.12 3.52 2.74
N SER A 68 11.26 3.79 3.37
CA SER A 68 11.76 3.03 4.52
C SER A 68 10.75 3.01 5.67
N HIS A 69 10.74 1.93 6.43
CA HIS A 69 9.99 1.85 7.69
C HIS A 69 10.99 1.93 8.85
N ASP A 70 11.38 3.16 9.16
CA ASP A 70 12.31 3.48 10.24
C ASP A 70 11.57 3.67 11.58
N VAL A 71 12.28 4.17 12.61
CA VAL A 71 11.73 4.38 13.95
C VAL A 71 10.54 5.33 13.92
N GLU A 72 10.63 6.45 13.20
CA GLU A 72 9.55 7.43 13.12
C GLU A 72 8.32 6.86 12.41
N ALA A 73 8.54 6.11 11.31
CA ALA A 73 7.46 5.41 10.63
C ALA A 73 6.77 4.37 11.53
N ALA A 74 7.53 3.69 12.40
CA ALA A 74 6.98 2.73 13.36
C ALA A 74 6.10 3.41 14.41
N TYR A 75 6.53 4.54 14.99
CA TYR A 75 5.71 5.31 15.92
C TYR A 75 4.45 5.86 15.25
N ALA A 76 4.58 6.49 14.08
CA ALA A 76 3.44 7.03 13.33
C ALA A 76 2.40 5.95 12.98
N ALA A 77 2.85 4.75 12.58
CA ALA A 77 1.97 3.62 12.34
C ALA A 77 1.28 3.13 13.63
N ALA A 78 2.01 3.07 14.75
CA ALA A 78 1.45 2.63 16.03
C ALA A 78 0.41 3.60 16.60
N GLU A 79 0.55 4.91 16.38
CA GLU A 79 -0.42 5.92 16.82
C GLU A 79 -1.82 5.75 16.21
N LEU A 80 -1.92 5.09 15.06
CA LEU A 80 -3.20 4.79 14.41
C LEU A 80 -3.94 3.60 15.04
N HIS A 81 -3.37 2.93 16.04
CA HIS A 81 -3.89 1.69 16.61
C HIS A 81 -5.36 1.79 17.05
N THR A 82 -5.71 2.82 17.83
CA THR A 82 -7.06 2.98 18.39
C THR A 82 -8.12 3.14 17.29
N GLN A 83 -7.80 3.88 16.23
CA GLN A 83 -8.69 4.21 15.12
C GLN A 83 -8.80 3.06 14.10
N THR A 84 -7.81 2.17 14.08
CA THR A 84 -7.70 1.04 13.13
C THR A 84 -7.84 -0.32 13.82
N LYS A 85 -8.32 -0.36 15.07
CA LYS A 85 -8.46 -1.59 15.85
C LYS A 85 -9.44 -2.59 15.21
N GLU A 86 -10.46 -2.09 14.53
CA GLU A 86 -11.50 -2.89 13.87
C GLU A 86 -11.17 -3.14 12.39
N PHE A 87 -10.65 -2.14 11.68
CA PHE A 87 -10.35 -2.17 10.25
C PHE A 87 -8.96 -1.56 10.00
N GLY A 88 -8.16 -2.14 9.10
CA GLY A 88 -6.77 -1.68 8.88
C GLY A 88 -5.82 -2.05 10.03
N ARG A 89 -6.03 -3.23 10.63
CA ARG A 89 -5.37 -3.65 11.87
C ARG A 89 -3.96 -4.23 11.69
N GLY A 90 -3.58 -4.58 10.46
CA GLY A 90 -2.28 -5.17 10.13
C GLY A 90 -1.13 -4.18 10.30
N LEU A 91 0.10 -4.72 10.43
CA LEU A 91 1.31 -3.88 10.41
C LEU A 91 1.49 -3.21 9.04
N GLY A 92 1.22 -3.93 7.94
CA GLY A 92 1.20 -3.38 6.59
C GLY A 92 0.13 -2.29 6.43
N ASP A 93 -1.08 -2.54 6.94
CA ASP A 93 -2.17 -1.57 6.90
C ASP A 93 -1.76 -0.24 7.55
N ARG A 94 -1.32 -0.28 8.80
CA ARG A 94 -0.94 0.93 9.54
C ARG A 94 0.28 1.61 8.94
N SER A 95 1.22 0.85 8.39
CA SER A 95 2.38 1.42 7.68
C SER A 95 1.96 2.19 6.44
N CYS A 96 1.04 1.64 5.65
CA CYS A 96 0.47 2.30 4.47
C CYS A 96 -0.33 3.55 4.86
N LEU A 97 -1.23 3.43 5.85
CA LEU A 97 -2.09 4.53 6.29
C LEU A 97 -1.26 5.69 6.89
N ALA A 98 -0.26 5.39 7.72
CA ALA A 98 0.61 6.41 8.30
C ALA A 98 1.45 7.11 7.23
N LEU A 99 2.00 6.36 6.26
CA LEU A 99 2.73 6.95 5.15
C LEU A 99 1.84 7.85 4.30
N ALA A 100 0.60 7.45 4.04
CA ALA A 100 -0.38 8.27 3.31
C ALA A 100 -0.67 9.60 4.02
N MET A 101 -0.83 9.56 5.36
CA MET A 101 -0.99 10.76 6.17
C MET A 101 0.25 11.65 6.13
N GLN A 102 1.45 11.08 6.28
CA GLN A 102 2.70 11.83 6.23
C GLN A 102 2.91 12.55 4.89
N LEU A 103 2.54 11.90 3.78
CA LEU A 103 2.68 12.45 2.44
C LEU A 103 1.49 13.33 2.01
N GLY A 104 0.38 13.34 2.76
CA GLY A 104 -0.81 14.11 2.44
C GLY A 104 -1.53 13.64 1.17
N VAL A 105 -1.45 12.34 0.86
CA VAL A 105 -2.03 11.72 -0.35
C VAL A 105 -2.96 10.55 0.02
N PRO A 106 -3.86 10.10 -0.88
CA PRO A 106 -4.71 8.95 -0.59
C PRO A 106 -3.94 7.64 -0.42
N ALA A 107 -4.43 6.77 0.47
CA ALA A 107 -4.06 5.36 0.54
C ALA A 107 -4.97 4.54 -0.39
N LEU A 108 -4.39 3.81 -1.34
CA LEU A 108 -5.10 2.92 -2.26
C LEU A 108 -5.05 1.48 -1.75
N THR A 109 -6.19 0.81 -1.69
CA THR A 109 -6.29 -0.58 -1.20
C THR A 109 -7.37 -1.36 -1.94
N ALA A 110 -7.21 -2.68 -2.02
CA ALA A 110 -8.27 -3.59 -2.45
C ALA A 110 -9.11 -4.13 -1.27
N ASP A 111 -8.74 -3.82 -0.02
CA ASP A 111 -9.49 -4.19 1.18
C ASP A 111 -10.72 -3.27 1.36
N ARG A 112 -11.91 -3.88 1.23
CA ARG A 112 -13.20 -3.17 1.34
C ARG A 112 -13.48 -2.70 2.76
N GLU A 113 -12.89 -3.32 3.76
CA GLU A 113 -13.09 -2.96 5.16
C GLU A 113 -12.49 -1.59 5.48
N TRP A 114 -11.45 -1.17 4.75
CA TRP A 114 -10.82 0.14 4.94
C TRP A 114 -11.75 1.32 4.61
N LYS A 115 -12.85 1.11 3.87
CA LYS A 115 -13.91 2.13 3.70
C LYS A 115 -14.50 2.59 5.03
N LYS A 116 -14.34 1.80 6.10
CA LYS A 116 -14.85 2.07 7.45
C LYS A 116 -13.81 2.72 8.36
N VAL A 117 -12.54 2.84 7.94
CA VAL A 117 -11.48 3.50 8.71
C VAL A 117 -11.79 5.00 8.81
N LYS A 118 -11.81 5.51 10.04
CA LYS A 118 -12.09 6.92 10.33
C LYS A 118 -10.91 7.54 11.08
N VAL A 119 -10.00 8.15 10.32
CA VAL A 119 -8.87 8.92 10.86
C VAL A 119 -8.91 10.32 10.25
N LYS A 120 -8.79 11.36 11.08
CA LYS A 120 -8.79 12.75 10.61
C LYS A 120 -7.56 13.00 9.73
N GLY A 121 -7.76 13.58 8.55
CA GLY A 121 -6.68 13.90 7.61
C GLY A 121 -6.22 12.75 6.73
N LEU A 122 -6.82 11.56 6.88
CA LEU A 122 -6.53 10.40 6.05
C LEU A 122 -7.61 10.22 4.98
N LYS A 123 -7.20 10.10 3.72
CA LYS A 123 -8.07 9.70 2.61
C LYS A 123 -7.76 8.25 2.24
N VAL A 124 -8.80 7.42 2.19
CA VAL A 124 -8.71 6.03 1.73
C VAL A 124 -9.52 5.89 0.46
N GLU A 125 -8.92 5.29 -0.56
CA GLU A 125 -9.55 4.95 -1.82
C GLU A 125 -9.51 3.43 -2.00
N ASN A 126 -10.68 2.80 -1.95
CA ASN A 126 -10.79 1.38 -2.21
C ASN A 126 -11.07 1.16 -3.70
N ILE A 127 -10.33 0.24 -4.31
CA ILE A 127 -10.40 -0.03 -5.75
C ILE A 127 -11.46 -1.09 -6.13
N ARG A 128 -12.34 -1.51 -5.19
CA ARG A 128 -13.30 -2.63 -5.35
C ARG A 128 -14.74 -2.38 -4.86
#